data_AF-A0A451CLK4-F1
#
_entry.id   AF-A0A451CLK4-F1
#
_cell.length_a   1.000
_cell.length_b   1.000
_cell.length_c   1.000
_cell.angle_alpha   90.00
_cell.angle_beta   90.00
_cell.angle_gamma   90.00
#
_symmetry.space_group_name_H-M   'P 1'
#
loop_
_entity.id
_entity.type
_entity.pdbx_description
1 polymer ?
#
loop_
_entity_poly.entity_id
_entity_poly.type
_entity_poly.pdbx_seq_one_letter_code
_entity_poly.pdbx_strand_id
1 'polypeptide(L)'
;NPSNGLIKANLYPHKGYPNLGAAVLYCSASGSTRARVHAFHKPPQRGLEMSEFHSGAVVIAIDIDDLLTSMEVRDLRKACRLDPVHHSEKHFFTVGFERYGRPYEIENVLVPGCIEFFRFLFGQKDVRPAFFSSGVRGRNLELGRIVVDLAIGAGGSPAWRDRYDVYSREDCFDTNRLQHHVTDEERRRFQPPDFFGNYKKDLRMIHHGREAYHDLYNRTLRDPGVLAPDPARDAEILTNVILLEEDPSYLFPGQEKNLLLCPTYQHPYPCLVNYQGEDTPIDDPDSWHNTFKCANPLFYAAGVLEHALARRRAEGRSLPEILWEEQGHLWFDRERYKEHYPVHFFTQGRDVLRRYNPELNFAVAGERAVP
;
A
#
# COMPACT_ATOMS: atom_id res chain seq x y z
N ASN A 1 -18.34 43.14 9.24
CA ASN A 1 -16.96 42.75 8.88
C ASN A 1 -16.76 41.31 9.34
N PRO A 2 -17.23 40.30 8.58
CA PRO A 2 -17.31 38.95 9.10
C PRO A 2 -15.99 38.21 8.90
N SER A 3 -15.57 37.59 9.99
CA SER A 3 -14.46 36.66 10.18
C SER A 3 -14.48 35.50 9.18
N ASN A 4 -13.40 35.35 8.42
CA ASN A 4 -13.09 34.17 7.61
C ASN A 4 -12.95 32.94 8.53
N GLY A 5 -14.01 32.14 8.61
CA GLY A 5 -14.01 30.85 9.30
C GLY A 5 -13.16 29.82 8.56
N LEU A 6 -11.92 29.67 9.01
CA LEU A 6 -11.08 28.50 8.71
C LEU A 6 -11.69 27.26 9.35
N ILE A 7 -12.31 26.39 8.56
CA ILE A 7 -12.69 25.04 9.01
C ILE A 7 -11.54 24.09 8.67
N LYS A 8 -10.74 23.72 9.68
CA LYS A 8 -9.85 22.56 9.61
C LYS A 8 -10.72 21.30 9.62
N ALA A 9 -10.85 20.61 8.49
CA ALA A 9 -11.43 19.28 8.46
C ALA A 9 -10.33 18.25 8.69
N ASN A 10 -10.31 17.62 9.87
CA ASN A 10 -9.48 16.44 10.12
C ASN A 10 -10.04 15.27 9.32
N LEU A 11 -9.35 14.88 8.24
CA LEU A 11 -9.68 13.68 7.46
C LEU A 11 -9.21 12.38 8.16
N TYR A 12 -8.42 12.51 9.24
CA TYR A 12 -7.88 11.44 10.09
C TYR A 12 -7.73 11.93 11.55
N PRO A 13 -7.95 11.08 12.57
CA PRO A 13 -7.41 11.32 13.91
C PRO A 13 -5.91 11.00 13.92
N HIS A 14 -5.06 12.01 14.13
CA HIS A 14 -3.60 11.84 14.15
C HIS A 14 -3.10 11.13 15.43
N LYS A 15 -2.05 10.33 15.23
CA LYS A 15 -1.19 9.65 16.22
C LYS A 15 -0.52 10.65 17.18
N GLY A 16 -0.32 10.21 18.42
CA GLY A 16 0.41 10.94 19.47
C GLY A 16 1.93 10.87 19.35
N TYR A 17 2.49 11.63 18.42
CA TYR A 17 3.91 12.03 18.42
C TYR A 17 4.01 13.55 18.15
N PRO A 18 5.02 14.26 18.71
CA PRO A 18 5.00 15.72 18.76
C PRO A 18 5.15 16.32 17.35
N ASN A 19 4.12 17.06 16.94
CA ASN A 19 4.08 18.10 15.89
C ASN A 19 5.10 17.97 14.74
N LEU A 20 4.65 17.50 13.58
CA LEU A 20 5.07 17.96 12.23
C LEU A 20 4.11 17.34 11.18
N GLY A 21 3.52 18.16 10.32
CA GLY A 21 2.81 17.70 9.11
C GLY A 21 1.27 17.62 9.16
N ALA A 22 0.57 18.73 9.45
CA ALA A 22 -0.84 18.83 9.10
C ALA A 22 -0.96 19.11 7.58
N ALA A 23 -1.59 18.20 6.83
CA ALA A 23 -1.93 18.46 5.43
C ALA A 23 -2.91 19.65 5.35
N VAL A 24 -2.44 20.77 4.79
CA VAL A 24 -3.25 21.98 4.63
C VAL A 24 -4.02 21.88 3.31
N LEU A 25 -5.32 21.61 3.38
CA LEU A 25 -6.26 21.74 2.27
C LEU A 25 -6.40 23.20 1.84
N TYR A 26 -6.40 23.45 0.53
CA TYR A 26 -6.71 24.76 -0.03
C TYR A 26 -8.03 24.68 -0.82
N CYS A 27 -8.98 25.54 -0.47
CA CYS A 27 -10.17 25.78 -1.29
C CYS A 27 -9.83 26.81 -2.35
N SER A 28 -9.77 26.44 -3.64
CA SER A 28 -9.81 27.42 -4.73
C SER A 28 -11.26 27.70 -5.10
N ALA A 29 -11.79 28.81 -4.60
CA ALA A 29 -12.98 29.41 -5.17
C ALA A 29 -12.54 30.32 -6.34
N SER A 30 -12.42 29.76 -7.53
CA SER A 30 -12.42 30.56 -8.76
C SER A 30 -13.14 29.80 -9.87
N GLY A 31 -14.36 30.28 -10.17
CA GLY A 31 -15.13 29.82 -11.30
C GLY A 31 -14.40 30.11 -12.61
N SER A 32 -14.17 29.08 -13.41
CA SER A 32 -14.27 29.22 -14.86
C SER A 32 -14.72 27.88 -15.44
N THR A 33 -15.84 27.95 -16.14
CA THR A 33 -16.48 26.89 -16.90
C THR A 33 -15.53 26.33 -17.96
N ARG A 34 -15.07 25.09 -17.77
CA ARG A 34 -14.69 24.22 -18.88
C ARG A 34 -15.34 22.86 -18.70
N ALA A 35 -16.46 22.69 -19.40
CA ALA A 35 -17.05 21.41 -19.68
C ALA A 35 -16.02 20.55 -20.45
N ARG A 36 -15.55 19.48 -19.80
CA ARG A 36 -15.06 18.30 -20.51
C ARG A 36 -15.82 17.10 -19.96
N VAL A 37 -16.69 16.59 -20.83
CA VAL A 37 -17.37 15.31 -20.70
C VAL A 37 -16.28 14.24 -20.69
N HIS A 38 -15.96 13.70 -19.51
CA HIS A 38 -15.38 12.37 -19.42
C HIS A 38 -16.51 11.44 -19.04
N ALA A 39 -16.92 10.61 -20.02
CA ALA A 39 -17.75 9.46 -19.76
C ALA A 39 -17.00 8.59 -18.74
N PHE A 40 -17.51 8.53 -17.52
CA PHE A 40 -17.05 7.58 -16.52
C PHE A 40 -17.30 6.18 -17.08
N HIS A 41 -16.25 5.55 -17.62
CA HIS A 41 -16.21 4.10 -17.64
C HIS A 41 -16.21 3.66 -16.17
N LYS A 42 -17.36 3.18 -15.70
CA LYS A 42 -17.41 2.41 -14.46
C LYS A 42 -16.38 1.29 -14.60
N PRO A 43 -15.33 1.24 -13.76
CA PRO A 43 -14.52 0.02 -13.72
C PRO A 43 -15.47 -1.14 -13.40
N PRO A 44 -15.32 -2.29 -14.08
CA PRO A 44 -16.21 -3.42 -13.86
C PRO A 44 -16.07 -3.88 -12.41
N GLN A 45 -17.10 -3.62 -11.61
CA GLN A 45 -17.31 -4.29 -10.33
C GLN A 45 -17.88 -5.67 -10.64
N ARG A 46 -17.03 -6.59 -11.07
CA ARG A 46 -17.31 -7.99 -10.78
C ARG A 46 -16.77 -8.20 -9.37
N GLY A 47 -17.68 -8.37 -8.39
CA GLY A 47 -17.30 -9.21 -7.27
C GLY A 47 -16.75 -10.49 -7.87
N LEU A 48 -15.60 -10.96 -7.40
CA LEU A 48 -15.06 -12.26 -7.80
C LEU A 48 -16.21 -13.26 -7.76
N GLU A 49 -16.74 -13.66 -8.93
CA GLU A 49 -17.62 -14.81 -8.98
C GLU A 49 -16.82 -15.93 -8.32
N MET A 50 -17.43 -16.66 -7.38
CA MET A 50 -16.71 -17.64 -6.56
C MET A 50 -15.84 -18.62 -7.38
N SER A 51 -16.10 -18.75 -8.69
CA SER A 51 -15.28 -19.50 -9.65
C SER A 51 -13.83 -19.01 -9.81
N GLU A 52 -13.51 -17.72 -9.64
CA GLU A 52 -12.11 -17.24 -9.74
C GLU A 52 -11.29 -17.50 -8.48
N PHE A 53 -11.90 -17.56 -7.29
CA PHE A 53 -11.18 -17.97 -6.07
C PHE A 53 -10.78 -19.45 -6.10
N HIS A 54 -11.44 -20.25 -6.93
CA HIS A 54 -11.07 -21.64 -7.22
C HIS A 54 -9.92 -21.75 -8.27
N SER A 55 -9.41 -20.63 -8.81
CA SER A 55 -8.35 -20.63 -9.84
C SER A 55 -6.93 -20.88 -9.30
N GLY A 56 -6.73 -20.94 -7.97
CA GLY A 56 -5.41 -21.10 -7.37
C GLY A 56 -4.47 -19.90 -7.53
N ALA A 57 -4.98 -18.77 -8.05
CA ALA A 57 -4.24 -17.52 -8.16
C ALA A 57 -3.96 -16.92 -6.77
N VAL A 58 -2.77 -16.37 -6.61
CA VAL A 58 -2.35 -15.62 -5.43
C VAL A 58 -2.83 -14.18 -5.56
N VAL A 59 -3.62 -13.71 -4.60
CA VAL A 59 -3.99 -12.29 -4.49
C VAL A 59 -2.93 -11.57 -3.69
N ILE A 60 -2.34 -10.54 -4.28
CA ILE A 60 -1.38 -9.65 -3.61
C ILE A 60 -2.12 -8.33 -3.37
N ALA A 61 -2.67 -8.16 -2.17
CA ALA A 61 -3.33 -6.94 -1.71
C ALA A 61 -2.28 -5.95 -1.23
N ILE A 62 -2.35 -4.69 -1.67
CA ILE A 62 -1.27 -3.71 -1.51
C ILE A 62 -1.87 -2.44 -0.94
N ASP A 63 -1.31 -1.91 0.15
CA ASP A 63 -1.65 -0.56 0.60
C ASP A 63 -1.25 0.50 -0.45
N ILE A 64 -1.88 1.67 -0.40
CA ILE A 64 -1.62 2.75 -1.35
C ILE A 64 -0.80 3.87 -0.72
N ASP A 65 -1.13 4.24 0.51
CA ASP A 65 -0.61 5.42 1.19
C ASP A 65 0.74 5.07 1.83
N ASP A 66 1.76 5.88 1.61
CA ASP A 66 3.12 5.66 2.14
C ASP A 66 3.83 4.36 1.68
N LEU A 67 3.16 3.52 0.88
CA LEU A 67 3.72 2.36 0.16
C LEU A 67 3.83 2.57 -1.36
N LEU A 68 2.71 2.83 -2.04
CA LEU A 68 2.71 3.05 -3.50
C LEU A 68 2.81 4.52 -3.87
N THR A 69 2.27 5.39 -3.01
CA THR A 69 2.15 6.83 -3.24
C THR A 69 2.41 7.62 -1.97
N SER A 70 2.95 8.82 -2.10
CA SER A 70 2.99 9.80 -1.00
C SER A 70 2.12 11.01 -1.34
N MET A 71 1.39 11.49 -0.33
CA MET A 71 0.62 12.75 -0.39
C MET A 71 1.44 13.96 0.07
N GLU A 72 2.68 13.77 0.53
CA GLU A 72 3.56 14.84 1.03
C GLU A 72 4.24 15.65 -0.09
N VAL A 73 3.62 15.71 -1.28
CA VAL A 73 4.19 16.32 -2.49
C VAL A 73 4.66 17.76 -2.25
N ARG A 74 3.90 18.53 -1.48
CA ARG A 74 4.25 19.93 -1.15
C ARG A 74 5.53 20.02 -0.32
N ASP A 75 5.69 19.15 0.65
CA ASP A 75 6.84 19.16 1.55
C ASP A 75 8.08 18.60 0.86
N LEU A 76 7.91 17.57 0.02
CA LEU A 76 8.93 17.06 -0.89
C LEU A 76 9.46 18.16 -1.84
N ARG A 77 8.55 18.91 -2.48
CA ARG A 77 8.91 20.03 -3.36
C ARG A 77 9.62 21.15 -2.62
N LYS A 78 9.11 21.58 -1.46
CA LYS A 78 9.71 22.68 -0.67
C LYS A 78 11.09 22.34 -0.15
N ALA A 79 11.32 21.08 0.23
CA ALA A 79 12.58 20.63 0.79
C ALA A 79 13.63 20.25 -0.28
N CYS A 80 13.33 20.42 -1.58
CA CYS A 80 14.16 19.93 -2.69
C CYS A 80 14.53 18.44 -2.55
N ARG A 81 13.64 17.63 -1.96
CA ARG A 81 13.84 16.19 -1.69
C ARG A 81 13.38 15.30 -2.84
N LEU A 82 13.12 15.88 -4.00
CA LEU A 82 12.74 15.12 -5.19
C LEU A 82 13.99 14.55 -5.84
N ASP A 83 14.07 13.22 -5.90
CA ASP A 83 14.97 12.54 -6.82
C ASP A 83 14.56 12.89 -8.26
N PRO A 84 15.41 13.57 -9.05
CA PRO A 84 15.06 14.00 -10.39
C PRO A 84 15.07 12.88 -11.43
N VAL A 85 15.68 11.72 -11.13
CA VAL A 85 15.64 10.52 -12.00
C VAL A 85 14.32 9.79 -11.80
N HIS A 86 13.86 9.67 -10.55
CA HIS A 86 12.70 8.84 -10.21
C HIS A 86 11.41 9.61 -9.96
N HIS A 87 11.45 10.93 -9.80
CA HIS A 87 10.27 11.80 -9.75
C HIS A 87 10.21 12.69 -10.99
N SER A 88 10.24 12.06 -12.16
CA SER A 88 9.83 12.72 -13.40
C SER A 88 8.39 13.25 -13.26
N GLU A 89 8.05 14.31 -13.99
CA GLU A 89 6.72 14.95 -13.91
C GLU A 89 5.56 13.96 -14.08
N LYS A 90 5.74 12.90 -14.88
CA LYS A 90 4.74 11.84 -15.09
C LYS A 90 4.38 11.03 -13.84
N HIS A 91 5.17 11.09 -12.77
CA HIS A 91 4.88 10.40 -11.50
C HIS A 91 4.10 11.27 -10.51
N PHE A 92 3.92 12.56 -10.83
CA PHE A 92 3.02 13.45 -10.10
C PHE A 92 1.67 13.50 -10.78
N PHE A 93 0.61 13.41 -9.99
CA PHE A 93 -0.74 13.54 -10.52
C PHE A 93 -1.70 13.98 -9.41
N THR A 94 -2.79 14.61 -9.83
CA THR A 94 -3.86 15.04 -8.93
C THR A 94 -5.03 14.08 -9.07
N VAL A 95 -5.51 13.59 -7.93
CA VAL A 95 -6.70 12.73 -7.86
C VAL A 95 -7.87 13.57 -7.37
N GLY A 96 -8.86 13.71 -8.24
CA GLY A 96 -10.15 14.32 -7.92
C GLY A 96 -11.16 13.24 -7.47
N PHE A 97 -11.85 13.46 -6.34
CA PHE A 97 -12.90 12.56 -5.87
C PHE A 97 -13.97 13.30 -5.07
N GLU A 98 -15.15 12.71 -4.92
CA GLU A 98 -16.23 13.25 -4.10
C GLU A 98 -16.33 12.49 -2.76
N ARG A 99 -16.55 13.22 -1.67
CA ARG A 99 -16.91 12.64 -0.37
C ARG A 99 -18.00 13.48 0.28
N TYR A 100 -19.12 12.84 0.65
CA TYR A 100 -20.28 13.51 1.27
C TYR A 100 -20.81 14.72 0.47
N GLY A 101 -20.89 14.59 -0.86
CA GLY A 101 -21.36 15.66 -1.75
C GLY A 101 -20.35 16.81 -1.95
N ARG A 102 -19.11 16.65 -1.50
CA ARG A 102 -18.05 17.67 -1.64
C ARG A 102 -16.91 17.15 -2.51
N PRO A 103 -16.44 17.92 -3.51
CA PRO A 103 -15.27 17.56 -4.29
C PRO A 103 -13.98 17.80 -3.50
N TYR A 104 -13.01 16.92 -3.71
CA TYR A 104 -11.66 16.96 -3.16
C TYR A 104 -10.66 16.73 -4.28
N GLU A 105 -9.51 17.40 -4.19
CA GLU A 105 -8.36 17.15 -5.06
C GLU A 105 -7.13 16.96 -4.18
N ILE A 106 -6.39 15.89 -4.43
CA ILE A 106 -5.16 15.57 -3.70
C ILE A 106 -4.05 15.30 -4.70
N GLU A 107 -2.93 16.01 -4.53
CA GLU A 107 -1.71 15.76 -5.28
C GLU A 107 -0.97 14.56 -4.68
N ASN A 108 -0.55 13.62 -5.53
CA ASN A 108 0.18 12.43 -5.13
C ASN A 108 1.45 12.31 -5.99
N VAL A 109 2.44 11.60 -5.45
CA VAL A 109 3.62 11.16 -6.19
C VAL A 109 3.78 9.64 -6.03
N LEU A 110 4.09 8.93 -7.11
CA LEU A 110 4.41 7.50 -7.03
C LEU A 110 5.77 7.27 -6.36
N VAL A 111 5.86 6.23 -5.55
CA VAL A 111 7.13 5.70 -5.08
C VAL A 111 7.92 5.14 -6.29
N PRO A 112 9.24 5.40 -6.39
CA PRO A 112 10.08 4.85 -7.45
C PRO A 112 9.95 3.33 -7.59
N GLY A 113 9.76 2.85 -8.82
CA GLY A 113 9.54 1.43 -9.09
C GLY A 113 8.08 0.97 -9.03
N CYS A 114 7.12 1.85 -8.70
CA CYS A 114 5.69 1.49 -8.64
C CYS A 114 5.16 0.94 -9.97
N ILE A 115 5.48 1.59 -11.09
CA ILE A 115 5.02 1.14 -12.41
C ILE A 115 5.63 -0.23 -12.75
N GLU A 116 6.93 -0.40 -12.52
CA GLU A 116 7.67 -1.63 -12.76
C GLU A 116 7.18 -2.76 -11.84
N PHE A 117 6.83 -2.45 -10.60
CA PHE A 117 6.29 -3.41 -9.64
C PHE A 117 4.95 -3.97 -10.11
N PHE A 118 4.04 -3.12 -10.61
CA PHE A 118 2.79 -3.62 -11.20
C PHE A 118 3.03 -4.43 -12.48
N ARG A 119 4.00 -4.04 -13.34
CA ARG A 119 4.39 -4.86 -14.50
C ARG A 119 4.91 -6.23 -14.08
N PHE A 120 5.71 -6.28 -13.01
CA PHE A 120 6.17 -7.52 -12.40
C PHE A 120 5.01 -8.39 -11.92
N LEU A 121 4.09 -7.86 -11.12
CA LEU A 121 2.96 -8.63 -10.58
C LEU A 121 2.05 -9.15 -11.69
N PHE A 122 1.65 -8.30 -12.65
CA PHE A 122 0.80 -8.72 -13.75
C PHE A 122 1.49 -9.68 -14.74
N GLY A 123 2.82 -9.67 -14.78
CA GLY A 123 3.64 -10.61 -15.53
C GLY A 123 3.59 -12.03 -14.98
N GLN A 124 3.24 -12.20 -13.69
CA GLN A 124 3.02 -13.52 -13.10
C GLN A 124 1.62 -14.02 -13.48
N LYS A 125 1.55 -15.20 -14.11
CA LYS A 125 0.27 -15.77 -14.60
C LYS A 125 -0.69 -16.14 -13.47
N ASP A 126 -0.14 -16.49 -12.32
CA ASP A 126 -0.85 -16.96 -11.14
C ASP A 126 -0.98 -15.87 -10.06
N VAL A 127 -0.79 -14.59 -10.39
CA VAL A 127 -0.96 -13.47 -9.46
C VAL A 127 -2.06 -12.52 -9.93
N ARG A 128 -2.84 -12.06 -8.96
CA ARG A 128 -3.85 -11.00 -9.10
C ARG A 128 -3.54 -9.87 -8.12
N PRO A 129 -3.10 -8.69 -8.60
CA PRO A 129 -2.94 -7.53 -7.73
C PRO A 129 -4.30 -7.03 -7.20
N ALA A 130 -4.32 -6.55 -5.98
CA ALA A 130 -5.45 -5.81 -5.42
C ALA A 130 -4.94 -4.58 -4.67
N PHE A 131 -5.63 -3.46 -4.79
CA PHE A 131 -5.38 -2.29 -3.95
C PHE A 131 -6.25 -2.42 -2.70
N PHE A 132 -5.69 -2.28 -1.51
CA PHE A 132 -6.44 -2.31 -0.26
C PHE A 132 -5.94 -1.21 0.66
N SER A 133 -6.58 -0.05 0.61
CA SER A 133 -6.21 1.12 1.43
C SER A 133 -7.38 1.57 2.30
N SER A 134 -7.05 2.10 3.48
CA SER A 134 -8.00 2.75 4.40
C SER A 134 -8.46 4.14 3.91
N GLY A 135 -8.12 4.53 2.68
CA GLY A 135 -8.59 5.71 1.97
C GLY A 135 -10.03 5.60 1.46
N VAL A 136 -10.60 6.74 1.05
CA VAL A 136 -12.00 6.82 0.55
C VAL A 136 -12.11 6.13 -0.81
N ARG A 137 -13.21 5.39 -1.03
CA ARG A 137 -13.42 4.60 -2.26
C ARG A 137 -13.21 5.35 -3.57
N GLY A 138 -13.78 6.54 -3.72
CA GLY A 138 -13.63 7.32 -4.95
C GLY A 138 -12.17 7.63 -5.29
N ARG A 139 -11.37 7.98 -4.27
CA ARG A 139 -9.93 8.21 -4.40
C ARG A 139 -9.20 6.93 -4.80
N ASN A 140 -9.45 5.83 -4.08
CA ASN A 140 -8.71 4.59 -4.28
C ASN A 140 -9.00 3.94 -5.64
N LEU A 141 -10.24 4.05 -6.14
CA LEU A 141 -10.59 3.60 -7.48
C LEU A 141 -9.82 4.37 -8.56
N GLU A 142 -9.72 5.69 -8.41
CA GLU A 142 -9.00 6.53 -9.35
C GLU A 142 -7.48 6.31 -9.28
N LEU A 143 -6.93 6.13 -8.07
CA LEU A 143 -5.52 5.77 -7.87
C LEU A 143 -5.17 4.44 -8.53
N GLY A 144 -5.97 3.40 -8.27
CA GLY A 144 -5.77 2.09 -8.89
C GLY A 144 -5.82 2.16 -10.42
N ARG A 145 -6.79 2.91 -10.97
CA ARG A 145 -6.90 3.14 -12.42
C ARG A 145 -5.65 3.82 -12.98
N ILE A 146 -5.19 4.92 -12.37
CA ILE A 146 -4.00 5.67 -12.81
C ILE A 146 -2.77 4.79 -12.80
N VAL A 147 -2.50 4.08 -11.70
CA VAL A 147 -1.33 3.21 -11.57
C VAL A 147 -1.33 2.10 -12.62
N VAL A 148 -2.48 1.44 -12.83
CA VAL A 148 -2.62 0.38 -13.82
C VAL A 148 -2.50 0.93 -15.25
N ASP A 149 -3.12 2.07 -15.56
CA ASP A 149 -3.00 2.70 -16.88
C ASP A 149 -1.54 3.12 -17.19
N LEU A 150 -0.79 3.60 -16.18
CA LEU A 150 0.64 3.89 -16.32
C LEU A 150 1.46 2.61 -16.57
N ALA A 151 1.17 1.52 -15.86
CA ALA A 151 1.82 0.22 -16.10
C ALA A 151 1.52 -0.34 -17.50
N ILE A 152 0.29 -0.14 -18.00
CA ILE A 152 -0.09 -0.47 -19.39
C ILE A 152 0.69 0.41 -20.37
N GLY A 153 0.70 1.72 -20.16
CA GLY A 153 1.43 2.67 -21.00
C GLY A 153 2.94 2.40 -21.06
N ALA A 154 3.50 1.83 -20.00
CA ALA A 154 4.91 1.42 -19.93
C ALA A 154 5.20 0.06 -20.61
N GLY A 155 4.30 -0.46 -21.45
CA GLY A 155 4.47 -1.72 -22.18
C GLY A 155 3.76 -2.91 -21.53
N GLY A 156 2.69 -2.65 -20.79
CA GLY A 156 1.79 -3.66 -20.24
C GLY A 156 0.65 -4.03 -21.17
N SER A 157 -0.12 -5.06 -20.79
CA SER A 157 -1.29 -5.50 -21.58
C SER A 157 -2.53 -4.68 -21.23
N PRO A 158 -3.32 -4.19 -22.22
CA PRO A 158 -4.60 -3.54 -21.95
C PRO A 158 -5.59 -4.39 -21.13
N ALA A 159 -5.46 -5.73 -21.18
CA ALA A 159 -6.28 -6.66 -20.40
C ALA A 159 -6.03 -6.56 -18.89
N TRP A 160 -4.97 -5.87 -18.44
CA TRP A 160 -4.71 -5.65 -17.03
C TRP A 160 -5.77 -4.78 -16.35
N ARG A 161 -6.53 -3.97 -17.12
CA ARG A 161 -7.64 -3.17 -16.58
C ARG A 161 -8.72 -3.99 -15.89
N ASP A 162 -8.88 -5.25 -16.30
CA ASP A 162 -9.89 -6.16 -15.78
C ASP A 162 -9.32 -7.18 -14.78
N ARG A 163 -8.03 -7.07 -14.44
CA ARG A 163 -7.28 -8.05 -13.65
C ARG A 163 -6.82 -7.56 -12.27
N TYR A 164 -7.48 -6.54 -11.72
CA TYR A 164 -7.21 -6.07 -10.37
C TYR A 164 -8.48 -5.68 -9.63
N ASP A 165 -8.41 -5.67 -8.31
CA ASP A 165 -9.51 -5.27 -7.43
C ASP A 165 -9.14 -4.05 -6.59
N VAL A 166 -10.15 -3.33 -6.09
CA VAL A 166 -9.96 -2.16 -5.22
C VAL A 166 -10.87 -2.25 -4.01
N TYR A 167 -10.23 -2.39 -2.85
CA TYR A 167 -10.79 -2.35 -1.52
C TYR A 167 -10.41 -1.03 -0.84
N SER A 168 -11.35 -0.45 -0.11
CA SER A 168 -11.28 0.92 0.43
C SER A 168 -11.62 0.93 1.91
N ARG A 169 -11.64 2.12 2.53
CA ARG A 169 -12.05 2.31 3.94
C ARG A 169 -13.34 1.57 4.29
N GLU A 170 -14.31 1.63 3.39
CA GLU A 170 -15.62 1.00 3.57
C GLU A 170 -15.56 -0.53 3.58
N ASP A 171 -14.44 -1.09 3.11
CA ASP A 171 -14.16 -2.53 3.07
C ASP A 171 -13.29 -2.99 4.26
N CYS A 172 -12.78 -2.06 5.05
CA CYS A 172 -12.08 -2.37 6.29
C CYS A 172 -13.07 -2.75 7.41
N PHE A 173 -12.63 -3.61 8.31
CA PHE A 173 -13.30 -3.87 9.58
C PHE A 173 -13.08 -2.67 10.52
N ASP A 174 -14.15 -1.93 10.84
CA ASP A 174 -14.09 -0.74 11.69
C ASP A 174 -14.34 -1.07 13.17
N THR A 175 -13.28 -1.23 13.95
CA THR A 175 -13.34 -1.57 15.37
C THR A 175 -14.04 -0.51 16.23
N ASN A 176 -14.18 0.73 15.76
CA ASN A 176 -14.98 1.73 16.48
C ASN A 176 -16.46 1.43 16.45
N ARG A 177 -16.98 0.82 15.36
CA ARG A 177 -18.42 0.49 15.30
C ARG A 177 -18.79 -0.51 16.39
N LEU A 178 -17.88 -1.42 16.75
CA LEU A 178 -18.08 -2.39 17.82
C LEU A 178 -18.31 -1.75 19.20
N GLN A 179 -17.74 -0.56 19.46
CA GLN A 179 -17.81 0.08 20.79
C GLN A 179 -19.24 0.34 21.27
N HIS A 180 -20.21 0.36 20.36
CA HIS A 180 -21.62 0.59 20.67
C HIS A 180 -22.43 -0.71 20.84
N HIS A 181 -21.78 -1.86 20.68
CA HIS A 181 -22.45 -3.16 20.56
C HIS A 181 -21.87 -4.26 21.43
N VAL A 182 -20.60 -4.17 21.81
CA VAL A 182 -19.86 -5.23 22.50
C VAL A 182 -19.06 -4.65 23.66
N THR A 183 -18.62 -5.50 24.59
CA THR A 183 -17.75 -5.10 25.70
C THR A 183 -16.36 -4.68 25.22
N ASP A 184 -15.62 -3.89 26.02
CA ASP A 184 -14.23 -3.55 25.70
C ASP A 184 -13.33 -4.80 25.58
N GLU A 185 -13.61 -5.85 26.35
CA GLU A 185 -12.87 -7.12 26.29
C GLU A 185 -13.08 -7.83 24.96
N GLU A 186 -14.32 -7.90 24.48
CA GLU A 186 -14.64 -8.45 23.15
C GLU A 186 -14.03 -7.59 22.05
N ARG A 187 -14.11 -6.25 22.15
CA ARG A 187 -13.52 -5.34 21.17
C ARG A 187 -12.01 -5.52 21.05
N ARG A 188 -11.30 -5.76 22.16
CA ARG A 188 -9.84 -5.97 22.16
C ARG A 188 -9.40 -7.16 21.33
N ARG A 189 -10.26 -8.16 21.10
CA ARG A 189 -9.95 -9.29 20.21
C ARG A 189 -9.70 -8.86 18.77
N PHE A 190 -10.24 -7.71 18.35
CA PHE A 190 -10.13 -7.18 16.99
C PHE A 190 -9.03 -6.11 16.84
N GLN A 191 -8.23 -5.90 17.89
CA GLN A 191 -7.16 -4.91 17.91
C GLN A 191 -5.85 -5.60 18.30
N PRO A 192 -4.80 -5.52 17.47
CA PRO A 192 -3.49 -5.99 17.89
C PRO A 192 -3.00 -5.23 19.14
N PRO A 193 -2.38 -5.89 20.14
CA PRO A 193 -1.84 -5.23 21.33
C PRO A 193 -0.86 -4.12 20.95
N ASP A 194 -0.88 -2.97 21.64
CA ASP A 194 0.04 -1.84 21.42
C ASP A 194 -0.04 -1.14 20.05
N PHE A 195 -1.02 -1.49 19.22
CA PHE A 195 -1.29 -0.83 17.94
C PHE A 195 -2.54 0.05 18.01
N PHE A 196 -2.47 1.22 17.40
CA PHE A 196 -3.56 2.20 17.31
C PHE A 196 -4.08 2.26 15.87
N GLY A 197 -5.40 2.42 15.69
CA GLY A 197 -6.02 2.48 14.37
C GLY A 197 -7.27 1.63 14.32
N ASN A 198 -8.38 2.20 13.84
CA ASN A 198 -9.70 1.60 13.99
C ASN A 198 -10.15 0.82 12.75
N TYR A 199 -9.50 1.02 11.61
CA TYR A 199 -9.79 0.29 10.38
C TYR A 199 -8.79 -0.85 10.24
N LYS A 200 -9.28 -2.08 10.23
CA LYS A 200 -8.47 -3.28 9.97
C LYS A 200 -8.75 -3.82 8.58
N LYS A 201 -7.70 -4.16 7.86
CA LYS A 201 -7.75 -4.85 6.57
C LYS A 201 -7.88 -6.34 6.86
N ASP A 202 -9.12 -6.78 6.98
CA ASP A 202 -9.45 -8.19 7.11
C ASP A 202 -9.44 -8.82 5.72
N LEU A 203 -8.50 -9.73 5.47
CA LEU A 203 -8.31 -10.35 4.16
C LEU A 203 -9.43 -11.32 3.78
N ARG A 204 -10.30 -11.68 4.73
CA ARG A 204 -11.54 -12.41 4.43
C ARG A 204 -12.49 -11.61 3.56
N MET A 205 -12.36 -10.27 3.52
CA MET A 205 -13.03 -9.42 2.54
C MET A 205 -12.75 -9.86 1.10
N ILE A 206 -11.49 -10.23 0.81
CA ILE A 206 -11.06 -10.66 -0.52
C ILE A 206 -11.65 -12.04 -0.83
N HIS A 207 -11.59 -12.97 0.13
CA HIS A 207 -12.09 -14.33 -0.02
C HIS A 207 -13.62 -14.40 -0.20
N HIS A 208 -14.37 -13.74 0.69
CA HIS A 208 -15.84 -13.78 0.64
C HIS A 208 -16.44 -12.83 -0.40
N GLY A 209 -15.69 -11.80 -0.81
CA GLY A 209 -16.20 -10.69 -1.59
C GLY A 209 -17.03 -9.71 -0.75
N ARG A 210 -17.20 -8.51 -1.31
CA ARG A 210 -17.75 -7.33 -0.62
C ARG A 210 -19.10 -7.57 0.06
N GLU A 211 -20.07 -8.09 -0.69
CA GLU A 211 -21.45 -8.21 -0.21
C GLU A 211 -21.54 -9.21 0.95
N ALA A 212 -21.03 -10.43 0.75
CA ALA A 212 -21.05 -11.47 1.77
C ALA A 212 -20.22 -11.08 3.01
N TYR A 213 -19.05 -10.46 2.82
CA TYR A 213 -18.26 -9.98 3.94
C TYR A 213 -18.97 -8.89 4.75
N HIS A 214 -19.63 -7.93 4.09
CA HIS A 214 -20.40 -6.90 4.81
C HIS A 214 -21.57 -7.50 5.60
N ASP A 215 -22.23 -8.54 5.08
CA ASP A 215 -23.25 -9.26 5.82
C ASP A 215 -22.67 -9.97 7.05
N LEU A 216 -21.51 -10.62 6.92
CA LEU A 216 -20.78 -11.19 8.06
C LEU A 216 -20.42 -10.11 9.08
N TYR A 217 -19.88 -8.98 8.64
CA TYR A 217 -19.50 -7.88 9.52
C TYR A 217 -20.70 -7.29 10.26
N ASN A 218 -21.84 -7.09 9.59
CA ASN A 218 -23.07 -6.63 10.23
C ASN A 218 -23.60 -7.62 11.27
N ARG A 219 -23.42 -8.93 11.04
CA ARG A 219 -23.75 -9.97 12.04
C ARG A 219 -22.79 -9.95 13.22
N THR A 220 -21.50 -9.65 13.00
CA THR A 220 -20.49 -9.51 14.07
C THR A 220 -20.87 -8.42 15.08
N LEU A 221 -21.60 -7.39 14.66
CA LEU A 221 -22.12 -6.36 15.57
C LEU A 221 -23.14 -6.90 16.60
N ARG A 222 -23.67 -8.11 16.41
CA ARG A 222 -24.61 -8.76 17.35
C ARG A 222 -24.01 -9.99 18.01
N ASP A 223 -23.10 -10.65 17.32
CA ASP A 223 -22.39 -11.84 17.77
C ASP A 223 -20.91 -11.71 17.38
N PRO A 224 -20.04 -11.27 18.30
CA PRO A 224 -18.61 -11.10 18.03
C PRO A 224 -17.93 -12.38 17.52
N GLY A 225 -18.50 -13.56 17.80
CA GLY A 225 -17.97 -14.85 17.35
C GLY A 225 -17.99 -15.04 15.84
N VAL A 226 -18.77 -14.28 15.09
CA VAL A 226 -18.92 -14.45 13.63
C VAL A 226 -17.61 -14.18 12.86
N LEU A 227 -16.91 -13.10 13.22
CA LEU A 227 -15.62 -12.73 12.60
C LEU A 227 -14.49 -12.66 13.63
N ALA A 228 -14.65 -13.23 14.82
CA ALA A 228 -13.54 -13.33 15.77
C ALA A 228 -12.30 -13.95 15.07
N PRO A 229 -11.08 -13.49 15.41
CA PRO A 229 -9.86 -14.11 14.90
C PRO A 229 -9.84 -15.61 15.17
N ASP A 230 -9.59 -16.41 14.12
CA ASP A 230 -9.45 -17.86 14.21
C ASP A 230 -8.32 -18.30 13.27
N PRO A 231 -7.06 -18.35 13.74
CA PRO A 231 -5.90 -18.60 12.89
C PRO A 231 -5.97 -19.93 12.13
N ALA A 232 -6.62 -20.96 12.69
CA ALA A 232 -6.73 -22.26 12.03
C ALA A 232 -7.69 -22.18 10.84
N ARG A 233 -8.87 -21.60 11.05
CA ARG A 233 -9.87 -21.40 9.99
C ARG A 233 -9.38 -20.39 8.94
N ASP A 234 -8.76 -19.30 9.39
CA ASP A 234 -8.27 -18.23 8.53
C ASP A 234 -7.11 -18.75 7.65
N ALA A 235 -6.23 -19.61 8.15
CA ALA A 235 -5.16 -20.22 7.36
C ALA A 235 -5.67 -21.03 6.16
N GLU A 236 -6.81 -21.72 6.29
CA GLU A 236 -7.41 -22.49 5.19
C GLU A 236 -7.93 -21.58 4.08
N ILE A 237 -8.66 -20.51 4.45
CA ILE A 237 -9.32 -19.63 3.47
C ILE A 237 -8.37 -18.57 2.88
N LEU A 238 -7.31 -18.19 3.62
CA LEU A 238 -6.36 -17.15 3.22
C LEU A 238 -5.05 -17.71 2.62
N THR A 239 -5.00 -19.00 2.29
CA THR A 239 -3.78 -19.68 1.81
C THR A 239 -3.12 -19.05 0.56
N ASN A 240 -3.89 -18.28 -0.22
CA ASN A 240 -3.44 -17.60 -1.43
C ASN A 240 -3.59 -16.06 -1.35
N VAL A 241 -3.71 -15.45 -0.17
CA VAL A 241 -3.87 -13.99 -0.04
C VAL A 241 -2.73 -13.42 0.78
N ILE A 242 -2.01 -12.43 0.24
CA ILE A 242 -0.98 -11.68 0.96
C ILE A 242 -1.36 -10.20 1.02
N LEU A 243 -1.12 -9.57 2.15
CA LEU A 243 -1.17 -8.12 2.34
C LEU A 243 0.24 -7.54 2.34
N LEU A 244 0.51 -6.59 1.45
CA LEU A 244 1.68 -5.72 1.48
C LEU A 244 1.29 -4.43 2.18
N GLU A 245 2.01 -4.11 3.25
CA GLU A 245 1.68 -3.03 4.15
C GLU A 245 2.94 -2.58 4.88
N GLU A 246 3.05 -1.30 5.19
CA GLU A 246 4.16 -0.72 5.95
C GLU A 246 3.79 -0.44 7.41
N ASP A 247 2.51 -0.35 7.75
CA ASP A 247 2.01 -0.22 9.12
C ASP A 247 1.18 -1.45 9.55
N PRO A 248 1.75 -2.37 10.35
CA PRO A 248 1.07 -3.60 10.75
C PRO A 248 -0.15 -3.34 11.65
N SER A 249 -0.38 -2.11 12.12
CA SER A 249 -1.61 -1.76 12.85
C SER A 249 -2.87 -1.90 12.01
N TYR A 250 -2.77 -1.88 10.67
CA TYR A 250 -3.91 -2.12 9.79
C TYR A 250 -4.25 -3.59 9.62
N LEU A 251 -3.38 -4.52 9.99
CA LEU A 251 -3.68 -5.95 9.85
C LEU A 251 -4.80 -6.36 10.83
N PHE A 252 -5.71 -7.22 10.35
CA PHE A 252 -6.68 -7.87 11.22
C PHE A 252 -5.99 -8.97 12.06
N PRO A 253 -6.18 -9.02 13.39
CA PRO A 253 -5.51 -10.01 14.24
C PRO A 253 -5.74 -11.45 13.79
N GLY A 254 -4.73 -12.32 13.89
CA GLY A 254 -4.80 -13.72 13.48
C GLY A 254 -4.39 -13.99 12.02
N GLN A 255 -4.09 -12.94 11.24
CA GLN A 255 -3.73 -13.01 9.82
C GLN A 255 -2.25 -12.67 9.58
N GLU A 256 -1.40 -12.83 10.59
CA GLU A 256 0.01 -12.39 10.61
C GLU A 256 0.85 -13.04 9.52
N LYS A 257 0.64 -14.33 9.25
CA LYS A 257 1.36 -15.05 8.19
C LYS A 257 1.06 -14.52 6.78
N ASN A 258 -0.06 -13.80 6.62
CA ASN A 258 -0.46 -13.22 5.35
C ASN A 258 0.16 -11.83 5.13
N LEU A 259 0.88 -11.26 6.10
CA LEU A 259 1.48 -9.95 6.00
C LEU A 259 2.89 -10.05 5.41
N LEU A 260 3.11 -9.37 4.28
CA LEU A 260 4.43 -8.92 3.84
C LEU A 260 4.64 -7.51 4.38
N LEU A 261 5.30 -7.41 5.55
CA LEU A 261 5.62 -6.11 6.14
C LEU A 261 6.74 -5.46 5.32
N CYS A 262 6.49 -4.25 4.83
CA CYS A 262 7.42 -3.44 4.07
C CYS A 262 8.03 -2.34 4.96
N PRO A 263 9.26 -1.87 4.67
CA PRO A 263 9.81 -0.72 5.38
C PRO A 263 9.00 0.55 5.07
N THR A 264 8.61 1.31 6.09
CA THR A 264 7.84 2.55 5.92
C THR A 264 8.69 3.73 5.44
N TYR A 265 8.07 4.66 4.70
CA TYR A 265 8.64 5.98 4.43
C TYR A 265 8.95 6.75 5.72
N GLN A 266 8.33 6.46 6.86
CA GLN A 266 8.60 7.08 8.17
C GLN A 266 9.63 6.33 9.04
N HIS A 267 10.39 5.41 8.44
CA HIS A 267 11.60 4.87 9.08
C HIS A 267 12.48 6.06 9.53
N PRO A 268 13.32 5.95 10.58
CA PRO A 268 14.25 7.02 10.98
C PRO A 268 15.17 7.53 9.85
N TYR A 269 15.15 6.87 8.68
CA TYR A 269 15.85 7.24 7.47
C TYR A 269 14.86 7.38 6.29
N PRO A 270 13.96 8.38 6.30
CA PRO A 270 12.88 8.54 5.35
C PRO A 270 13.39 9.18 4.06
N CYS A 271 13.73 8.42 3.01
CA CYS A 271 14.24 9.04 1.78
C CYS A 271 13.84 8.31 0.49
N LEU A 272 13.09 9.01 -0.35
CA LEU A 272 12.89 8.76 -1.77
C LEU A 272 14.09 9.23 -2.62
N VAL A 273 15.25 9.44 -2.01
CA VAL A 273 16.37 10.17 -2.61
C VAL A 273 17.48 9.20 -2.88
N ASN A 274 18.03 9.24 -4.09
CA ASN A 274 19.34 8.68 -4.31
C ASN A 274 20.47 9.58 -3.77
N TYR A 275 21.34 9.01 -2.95
CA TYR A 275 22.63 9.59 -2.60
C TYR A 275 23.74 8.69 -3.17
N GLN A 276 24.38 9.20 -4.24
CA GLN A 276 25.67 8.82 -4.81
C GLN A 276 25.75 7.55 -5.69
N GLY A 277 26.60 7.64 -6.72
CA GLY A 277 26.81 6.66 -7.78
C GLY A 277 27.08 5.24 -7.26
N GLU A 278 26.35 4.28 -7.83
CA GLU A 278 26.20 2.94 -7.28
C GLU A 278 27.40 1.98 -7.45
N ASP A 279 28.56 2.41 -7.95
CA ASP A 279 29.69 1.50 -8.18
C ASP A 279 30.80 1.55 -7.10
N THR A 280 30.61 2.31 -6.02
CA THR A 280 31.56 2.32 -4.90
C THR A 280 30.90 1.80 -3.62
N PRO A 281 31.30 0.64 -3.09
CA PRO A 281 31.03 0.28 -1.71
C PRO A 281 31.61 1.37 -0.79
N ILE A 282 30.84 1.78 0.21
CA ILE A 282 31.44 2.51 1.34
C ILE A 282 31.96 1.41 2.26
N ASP A 283 33.28 1.34 2.46
CA ASP A 283 33.95 0.30 3.26
C ASP A 283 33.66 0.38 4.77
N ASP A 284 32.73 1.24 5.19
CA ASP A 284 32.31 1.40 6.58
C ASP A 284 31.03 0.61 6.86
N PRO A 285 31.11 -0.55 7.55
CA PRO A 285 29.96 -1.36 7.94
C PRO A 285 29.06 -0.67 8.99
N ASP A 286 29.54 0.37 9.67
CA ASP A 286 28.77 1.18 10.61
C ASP A 286 28.17 2.44 9.96
N SER A 287 28.50 2.69 8.68
CA SER A 287 27.93 3.82 7.92
C SER A 287 26.47 3.55 7.59
N TRP A 288 25.60 4.39 8.15
CA TRP A 288 24.16 4.42 7.89
C TRP A 288 23.83 4.64 6.40
N HIS A 289 24.78 5.13 5.60
CA HIS A 289 24.64 5.26 4.14
C HIS A 289 24.64 3.92 3.39
N ASN A 290 25.21 2.83 3.94
CA ASN A 290 25.05 1.49 3.35
C ASN A 290 23.63 0.95 3.58
N THR A 291 22.98 1.29 4.69
CA THR A 291 21.58 0.99 5.01
C THR A 291 20.60 1.72 4.07
N PHE A 292 21.02 2.86 3.51
CA PHE A 292 20.23 3.75 2.66
C PHE A 292 19.86 3.15 1.29
N LYS A 293 20.72 2.27 0.74
CA LYS A 293 20.47 1.49 -0.49
C LYS A 293 19.34 0.45 -0.32
N CYS A 294 18.83 0.28 0.91
CA CYS A 294 17.91 -0.76 1.34
C CYS A 294 16.61 -0.18 1.92
N ALA A 295 16.10 0.94 1.40
CA ALA A 295 14.94 1.62 1.96
C ALA A 295 13.76 1.80 0.99
N ASN A 296 13.87 1.38 -0.27
CA ASN A 296 12.72 1.39 -1.19
C ASN A 296 11.80 0.21 -0.86
N PRO A 297 10.57 0.42 -0.36
CA PRO A 297 9.67 -0.66 0.02
C PRO A 297 9.27 -1.55 -1.15
N LEU A 298 9.20 -0.99 -2.36
CA LEU A 298 8.81 -1.75 -3.55
C LEU A 298 9.95 -2.63 -4.06
N PHE A 299 11.20 -2.25 -3.82
CA PHE A 299 12.34 -3.12 -4.12
C PHE A 299 12.35 -4.29 -3.13
N TYR A 300 12.17 -4.02 -1.84
CA TYR A 300 12.04 -5.09 -0.85
C TYR A 300 10.90 -6.05 -1.21
N ALA A 301 9.70 -5.50 -1.44
CA ALA A 301 8.52 -6.29 -1.77
C ALA A 301 8.74 -7.13 -3.04
N ALA A 302 9.32 -6.56 -4.10
CA ALA A 302 9.62 -7.30 -5.32
C ALA A 302 10.61 -8.45 -5.09
N GLY A 303 11.65 -8.24 -4.27
CA GLY A 303 12.64 -9.27 -3.95
C GLY A 303 12.05 -10.41 -3.15
N VAL A 304 11.33 -10.10 -2.07
CA VAL A 304 10.65 -11.10 -1.23
C VAL A 304 9.62 -11.87 -2.05
N LEU A 305 8.81 -11.19 -2.86
CA LEU A 305 7.78 -11.86 -3.68
C LEU A 305 8.38 -12.73 -4.79
N GLU A 306 9.43 -12.28 -5.50
CA GLU A 306 10.11 -13.12 -6.50
C GLU A 306 10.63 -14.42 -5.86
N HIS A 307 11.29 -14.30 -4.71
CA HIS A 307 11.80 -15.43 -3.95
C HIS A 307 10.67 -16.35 -3.46
N ALA A 308 9.64 -15.79 -2.81
CA ALA A 308 8.54 -16.57 -2.25
C ALA A 308 7.70 -17.26 -3.35
N LEU A 309 7.45 -16.59 -4.48
CA LEU A 309 6.76 -17.20 -5.62
C LEU A 309 7.58 -18.32 -6.25
N ALA A 310 8.91 -18.17 -6.36
CA ALA A 310 9.79 -19.23 -6.84
C ALA A 310 9.76 -20.45 -5.90
N ARG A 311 9.89 -20.22 -4.59
CA ARG A 311 9.80 -21.29 -3.57
C ARG A 311 8.44 -21.98 -3.59
N ARG A 312 7.32 -21.24 -3.67
CA ARG A 312 5.97 -21.83 -3.78
C ARG A 312 5.86 -22.79 -4.96
N ARG A 313 6.39 -22.39 -6.12
CA ARG A 313 6.36 -23.22 -7.34
C ARG A 313 7.26 -24.45 -7.22
N ALA A 314 8.39 -24.35 -6.50
CA ALA A 314 9.35 -25.45 -6.34
C ALA A 314 8.96 -26.44 -5.22
N GLU A 315 8.44 -25.93 -4.10
CA GLU A 315 8.21 -26.69 -2.86
C GLU A 315 6.73 -27.12 -2.70
N GLY A 316 5.80 -26.52 -3.45
CA GLY A 316 4.36 -26.78 -3.31
C GLY A 316 3.75 -26.27 -2.00
N ARG A 317 4.45 -25.38 -1.30
CA ARG A 317 4.01 -24.77 -0.03
C ARG A 317 3.21 -23.49 -0.27
N SER A 318 2.34 -23.13 0.68
CA SER A 318 1.57 -21.89 0.59
C SER A 318 2.47 -20.66 0.77
N LEU A 319 2.11 -19.56 0.11
CA LEU A 319 2.88 -18.32 0.20
C LEU A 319 2.96 -17.77 1.63
N PRO A 320 1.87 -17.77 2.44
CA PRO A 320 1.94 -17.36 3.85
C PRO A 320 2.96 -18.12 4.69
N GLU A 321 3.10 -19.45 4.50
CA GLU A 321 4.09 -20.22 5.25
C GLU A 321 5.52 -19.89 4.83
N ILE A 322 5.75 -19.66 3.53
CA ILE A 322 7.07 -19.23 3.04
C ILE A 322 7.40 -17.83 3.58
N LEU A 323 6.49 -16.87 3.48
CA LEU A 323 6.71 -15.51 4.02
C LEU A 323 6.97 -15.53 5.52
N TRP A 324 6.25 -16.38 6.26
CA TRP A 324 6.48 -16.54 7.69
C TRP A 324 7.87 -17.10 8.01
N GLU A 325 8.48 -17.91 7.14
CA GLU A 325 9.88 -18.32 7.30
C GLU A 325 10.87 -17.19 7.00
N GLU A 326 10.60 -16.40 5.95
CA GLU A 326 11.50 -15.34 5.52
C GLU A 326 11.47 -14.12 6.46
N GLN A 327 10.31 -13.77 7.01
CA GLN A 327 10.12 -12.59 7.86
C GLN A 327 9.92 -12.92 9.34
N GLY A 328 9.39 -14.11 9.63
CA GLY A 328 9.19 -14.58 11.00
C GLY A 328 8.24 -13.72 11.82
N HIS A 329 8.44 -13.83 13.13
CA HIS A 329 7.71 -13.12 14.15
C HIS A 329 8.29 -11.71 14.40
N LEU A 330 9.24 -11.26 13.58
CA LEU A 330 9.98 -10.02 13.82
C LEU A 330 9.12 -8.75 13.63
N TRP A 331 7.94 -8.85 13.02
CA TRP A 331 7.01 -7.74 12.81
C TRP A 331 6.54 -7.01 14.10
N PHE A 332 6.76 -7.59 15.30
CA PHE A 332 6.46 -6.96 16.59
C PHE A 332 7.68 -6.46 17.39
N ASP A 333 8.91 -6.84 17.03
CA ASP A 333 10.10 -6.56 17.84
C ASP A 333 10.84 -5.30 17.35
N ARG A 334 10.45 -4.13 17.88
CA ARG A 334 11.05 -2.85 17.48
C ARG A 334 12.56 -2.76 17.70
N GLU A 335 13.15 -3.60 18.55
CA GLU A 335 14.59 -3.55 18.88
C GLU A 335 15.46 -4.28 17.85
N ARG A 336 14.88 -5.18 17.05
CA ARG A 336 15.61 -6.01 16.07
C ARG A 336 15.45 -5.53 14.63
N TYR A 337 15.26 -4.22 14.43
CA TYR A 337 14.91 -3.63 13.13
C TYR A 337 15.84 -4.02 11.97
N LYS A 338 17.14 -4.22 12.20
CA LYS A 338 18.11 -4.62 11.15
C LYS A 338 17.85 -6.04 10.63
N GLU A 339 17.22 -6.88 11.44
CA GLU A 339 16.86 -8.25 11.11
C GLU A 339 15.50 -8.32 10.39
N HIS A 340 14.70 -7.26 10.40
CA HIS A 340 13.36 -7.23 9.79
C HIS A 340 13.40 -7.22 8.26
N TYR A 341 14.45 -6.62 7.69
CA TYR A 341 14.54 -6.34 6.26
C TYR A 341 15.91 -6.72 5.71
N PRO A 342 16.14 -8.00 5.39
CA PRO A 342 17.41 -8.45 4.84
C PRO A 342 17.80 -7.69 3.55
N VAL A 343 19.00 -7.14 3.54
CA VAL A 343 19.53 -6.29 2.44
C VAL A 343 19.43 -6.97 1.07
N HIS A 344 19.68 -8.27 1.00
CA HIS A 344 19.71 -9.01 -0.26
C HIS A 344 18.38 -8.96 -1.02
N PHE A 345 17.23 -8.86 -0.32
CA PHE A 345 15.93 -8.72 -0.98
C PHE A 345 15.77 -7.38 -1.70
N PHE A 346 16.40 -6.30 -1.24
CA PHE A 346 16.38 -5.03 -1.96
C PHE A 346 17.18 -5.13 -3.27
N THR A 347 18.36 -5.76 -3.23
CA THR A 347 19.17 -5.98 -4.43
C THR A 347 18.44 -6.87 -5.43
N GLN A 348 17.90 -8.00 -4.97
CA GLN A 348 17.12 -8.92 -5.80
C GLN A 348 15.90 -8.23 -6.41
N GLY A 349 15.14 -7.49 -5.62
CA GLY A 349 13.95 -6.81 -6.11
C GLY A 349 14.26 -5.68 -7.09
N ARG A 350 15.35 -4.92 -6.86
CA ARG A 350 15.84 -3.97 -7.87
C ARG A 350 16.11 -4.68 -9.19
N ASP A 351 16.83 -5.81 -9.17
CA ASP A 351 17.15 -6.57 -10.38
C ASP A 351 15.89 -7.10 -11.08
N VAL A 352 14.87 -7.51 -10.31
CA VAL A 352 13.55 -7.89 -10.84
C VAL A 352 12.89 -6.71 -11.54
N LEU A 353 12.84 -5.54 -10.90
CA LEU A 353 12.17 -4.36 -11.47
C LEU A 353 12.93 -3.77 -12.66
N ARG A 354 14.26 -3.88 -12.69
CA ARG A 354 15.10 -3.43 -13.82
C ARG A 354 14.90 -4.21 -15.11
N ARG A 355 14.31 -5.41 -15.04
CA ARG A 355 13.84 -6.13 -16.24
C ARG A 355 12.80 -5.33 -17.02
N TYR A 356 12.08 -4.44 -16.35
CA TYR A 356 11.02 -3.60 -16.94
C TYR A 356 11.50 -2.19 -17.26
N ASN A 357 12.44 -1.67 -16.50
CA ASN A 357 13.08 -0.38 -16.71
C ASN A 357 14.56 -0.45 -16.28
N PRO A 358 15.50 -0.66 -17.22
CA PRO A 358 16.93 -0.79 -16.90
C PRO A 358 17.55 0.45 -16.25
N GLU A 359 16.93 1.62 -16.45
CA GLU A 359 17.33 2.90 -15.87
C GLU A 359 16.85 3.09 -14.43
N LEU A 360 15.99 2.19 -13.93
CA LEU A 360 15.57 2.16 -12.53
C LEU A 360 16.80 1.82 -11.66
N ASN A 361 17.43 2.87 -11.20
CA ASN A 361 18.64 2.82 -10.39
C ASN A 361 18.35 3.50 -9.06
N PHE A 362 19.30 3.48 -8.14
CA PHE A 362 19.41 4.59 -7.22
C PHE A 362 20.35 5.60 -7.90
N ALA A 363 19.89 6.34 -8.93
CA ALA A 363 20.74 7.27 -9.70
C ALA A 363 20.51 8.75 -9.35
N VAL A 364 21.64 9.48 -9.32
CA VAL A 364 21.91 10.70 -8.54
C VAL A 364 21.12 11.87 -9.10
N ALA A 365 20.70 12.79 -8.24
CA ALA A 365 20.39 14.14 -8.69
C ALA A 365 21.63 14.72 -9.35
N GLY A 366 21.72 14.59 -10.68
CA GLY A 366 22.84 15.11 -11.45
C GLY A 366 23.10 16.54 -11.01
N GLU A 367 24.36 16.82 -10.68
CA GLU A 367 24.82 18.18 -10.46
C GLU A 367 24.22 19.05 -11.55
N ARG A 368 23.55 20.13 -11.15
CA ARG A 368 23.09 21.15 -12.09
C ARG A 368 24.18 21.35 -13.14
N ALA A 369 23.85 21.10 -14.40
CA ALA A 369 24.50 21.80 -15.48
C ALA A 369 24.17 23.28 -15.25
N VAL A 370 25.05 23.97 -14.53
CA VAL A 370 25.07 25.42 -14.46
C VAL A 370 25.50 25.88 -15.85
N PRO A 371 24.73 26.75 -16.53
CA PRO A 371 25.18 27.39 -17.76
C PRO A 371 26.48 28.16 -17.57
#